data_AF-A0A7S4FLI5-F1
#
_entry.id   AF-A0A7S4FLI5-F1
#
_cell.length_a   1.000
_cell.length_b   1.000
_cell.length_c   1.000
_cell.angle_alpha   90.00
_cell.angle_beta   90.00
_cell.angle_gamma   90.00
#
_symmetry.space_group_name_H-M   'P 1'
#
loop_
_entity.id
_entity.type
_entity.pdbx_description
1 polymer ?
#
loop_
_entity_poly.entity_id
_entity_poly.type
_entity_poly.pdbx_seq_one_letter_code
_entity_poly.pdbx_strand_id
1 'polypeptide(L)'
;QDTLGSRQRCVQETRTALRRGRSVVIDRTNPTHWHRSFFLDLAKQFWIPVVCIWLDLPAEVCIERLRKRKNHPTFRYSPEMEKILRLTIAQIEPPAVEEGFTKVYHFDRAADIDTLDLSKLFERQPSPGPSSPTAADQSPETPQEAQASAKHRSAAVALKKP
;
A
#
# COMPACT_ATOMS: atom_id res chain seq x y z
N GLN A 1 9.48 2.68 -9.81
CA GLN A 1 9.42 3.81 -8.86
C GLN A 1 10.37 4.93 -9.25
N ASP A 2 11.67 4.67 -9.27
CA ASP A 2 12.65 5.62 -9.83
C ASP A 2 12.36 5.89 -11.31
N THR A 3 11.80 4.88 -12.00
CA THR A 3 11.29 4.96 -13.37
C THR A 3 10.04 5.83 -13.53
N LEU A 4 9.24 6.05 -12.48
CA LEU A 4 8.04 6.89 -12.54
C LEU A 4 8.36 8.37 -12.28
N GLY A 5 9.48 8.66 -11.63
CA GLY A 5 10.05 10.01 -11.48
C GLY A 5 9.38 10.91 -10.42
N SER A 6 8.05 10.85 -10.24
CA SER A 6 7.35 11.70 -9.25
C SER A 6 6.37 10.93 -8.36
N ARG A 7 6.13 11.43 -7.14
CA ARG A 7 5.12 10.88 -6.22
C ARG A 7 3.73 10.91 -6.86
N GLN A 8 3.39 12.00 -7.54
CA GLN A 8 2.09 12.17 -8.21
C GLN A 8 1.84 11.05 -9.22
N ARG A 9 2.84 10.72 -10.05
CA ARG A 9 2.74 9.58 -10.98
C ARG A 9 2.59 8.25 -10.24
N CYS A 10 3.35 8.05 -9.15
CA CYS A 10 3.20 6.86 -8.31
C CYS A 10 1.77 6.70 -7.75
N VAL A 11 1.17 7.78 -7.25
CA VAL A 11 -0.22 7.80 -6.76
C VAL A 11 -1.20 7.48 -7.89
N GLN A 12 -0.99 8.06 -9.08
CA GLN A 12 -1.85 7.82 -10.23
C GLN A 12 -1.78 6.37 -10.75
N GLU A 13 -0.59 5.79 -10.81
CA GLU A 13 -0.40 4.38 -11.16
C GLU A 13 -1.03 3.45 -10.12
N THR A 14 -0.88 3.79 -8.83
CA THR A 14 -1.53 3.07 -7.73
C THR A 14 -3.05 3.09 -7.92
N ARG A 15 -3.66 4.26 -8.16
CA ARG A 15 -5.10 4.39 -8.43
C ARG A 15 -5.54 3.54 -9.62
N THR A 16 -4.73 3.50 -10.67
CA THR A 16 -5.04 2.73 -11.89
C THR A 16 -4.96 1.23 -11.65
N ALA A 17 -3.97 0.76 -10.88
CA ALA A 17 -3.86 -0.63 -10.47
C ALA A 17 -5.02 -1.05 -9.54
N LEU A 18 -5.37 -0.21 -8.57
CA LEU A 18 -6.50 -0.45 -7.66
C LEU A 18 -7.84 -0.51 -8.40
N ARG A 19 -8.09 0.37 -9.37
CA ARG A 19 -9.28 0.29 -10.25
C ARG A 19 -9.37 -1.01 -11.04
N ARG A 20 -8.22 -1.65 -11.32
CA ARG A 20 -8.14 -2.96 -11.98
C ARG A 20 -8.22 -4.12 -10.99
N GLY A 21 -8.54 -3.87 -9.72
CA GLY A 21 -8.64 -4.89 -8.67
C GLY A 21 -7.31 -5.54 -8.29
N ARG A 22 -6.18 -4.88 -8.55
CA ARG A 22 -4.84 -5.42 -8.23
C ARG A 22 -4.39 -4.97 -6.85
N SER A 23 -3.71 -5.86 -6.13
CA SER A 23 -2.89 -5.49 -4.96
C SER A 23 -1.67 -4.67 -5.42
N VAL A 24 -1.26 -3.69 -4.60
CA VAL A 24 -0.15 -2.77 -4.91
C VAL A 24 0.81 -2.70 -3.74
N VAL A 25 2.11 -2.76 -4.04
CA VAL A 25 3.19 -2.45 -3.10
C VAL A 25 3.78 -1.09 -3.46
N ILE A 26 3.93 -0.21 -2.48
CA ILE A 26 4.52 1.12 -2.65
C ILE A 26 5.95 1.09 -2.09
N ASP A 27 6.92 0.89 -2.97
CA ASP A 27 8.35 0.73 -2.62
C ASP A 27 9.10 2.06 -2.34
N ARG A 28 8.40 3.06 -1.78
CA ARG A 28 8.94 4.42 -1.56
C ARG A 28 9.44 4.57 -0.14
N THR A 29 10.48 5.39 0.05
CA THR A 29 11.00 5.68 1.40
C THR A 29 9.96 6.25 2.35
N ASN A 30 9.08 7.13 1.85
CA ASN A 30 7.96 7.72 2.59
C ASN A 30 8.30 8.12 4.05
N PRO A 31 9.28 9.03 4.25
CA PRO A 31 9.88 9.25 5.57
C PRO A 31 8.89 9.82 6.59
N THR A 32 7.90 10.61 6.16
CA THR A 32 6.97 11.31 7.06
C THR A 32 5.52 10.85 6.90
N HIS A 33 4.68 11.12 7.90
CA HIS A 33 3.23 10.89 7.84
C HIS A 33 2.60 11.57 6.63
N TRP A 34 3.06 12.78 6.30
CA TRP A 34 2.60 13.51 5.11
C TRP A 34 2.93 12.79 3.80
N HIS A 35 4.07 12.10 3.70
CA HIS A 35 4.37 11.31 2.50
C HIS A 35 3.47 10.08 2.39
N ARG A 36 3.13 9.46 3.52
CA ARG A 36 2.28 8.26 3.60
C ARG A 36 0.80 8.57 3.38
N SER A 37 0.32 9.75 3.80
CA SER A 37 -1.09 10.16 3.71
C SER A 37 -1.67 10.05 2.29
N PHE A 38 -0.89 10.40 1.25
CA PHE A 38 -1.32 10.30 -0.14
C PHE A 38 -1.78 8.89 -0.55
N PHE A 39 -1.15 7.85 0.00
CA PHE A 39 -1.49 6.46 -0.30
C PHE A 39 -2.60 5.94 0.62
N LEU A 40 -2.61 6.38 1.88
CA LEU A 40 -3.65 6.06 2.86
C LEU A 40 -5.00 6.65 2.45
N ASP A 41 -5.04 7.90 2.01
CA ASP A 41 -6.25 8.56 1.53
C ASP A 41 -6.76 7.93 0.24
N LEU A 42 -5.85 7.45 -0.62
CA LEU A 42 -6.22 6.67 -1.78
C LEU A 42 -6.82 5.32 -1.36
N ALA A 43 -6.22 4.60 -0.41
CA ALA A 43 -6.76 3.34 0.07
C ALA A 43 -8.14 3.48 0.72
N LYS A 44 -8.37 4.55 1.48
CA LYS A 44 -9.69 4.90 2.05
C LYS A 44 -10.75 5.04 0.95
N GLN A 45 -10.44 5.70 -0.16
CA GLN A 45 -11.38 5.85 -1.29
C GLN A 45 -11.76 4.50 -1.94
N PHE A 46 -10.88 3.51 -1.86
CA PHE A 46 -11.10 2.17 -2.41
C PHE A 46 -11.55 1.15 -1.34
N TRP A 47 -11.72 1.58 -0.08
CA TRP A 47 -12.11 0.72 1.05
C TRP A 47 -11.22 -0.51 1.23
N ILE A 48 -9.91 -0.34 0.99
CA ILE A 48 -8.93 -1.43 1.11
C ILE A 48 -8.09 -1.28 2.39
N PRO A 49 -7.72 -2.41 3.04
CA PRO A 49 -6.77 -2.38 4.14
C PRO A 49 -5.37 -2.02 3.64
N VAL A 50 -4.58 -1.37 4.49
CA VAL A 50 -3.19 -1.01 4.22
C VAL A 50 -2.29 -1.54 5.32
N VAL A 51 -1.23 -2.23 4.94
CA VAL A 51 -0.19 -2.68 5.87
C VAL A 51 1.06 -1.85 5.65
N CYS A 52 1.71 -1.43 6.75
CA CYS A 52 3.02 -0.81 6.72
C CYS A 52 4.11 -1.82 7.10
N ILE A 53 5.22 -1.81 6.36
CA ILE A 53 6.47 -2.49 6.73
C ILE A 53 7.47 -1.38 7.04
N TRP A 54 7.80 -1.20 8.32
CA TRP A 54 8.75 -0.23 8.80
C TRP A 54 10.12 -0.88 9.02
N LEU A 55 11.09 -0.47 8.21
CA LEU A 55 12.48 -0.92 8.30
C LEU A 55 13.30 0.12 9.07
N ASP A 56 13.34 -0.05 10.39
CA ASP A 56 14.05 0.82 11.34
C ASP A 56 15.50 0.36 11.56
N LEU A 57 16.22 0.18 10.45
CA LEU A 57 17.60 -0.31 10.51
C LEU A 57 18.56 0.81 10.90
N PRO A 58 19.62 0.51 11.68
CA PRO A 58 20.65 1.48 12.00
C PRO A 58 21.23 2.16 10.75
N ALA A 59 21.48 3.47 10.84
CA ALA A 59 21.94 4.28 9.71
C ALA A 59 23.23 3.72 9.09
N GLU A 60 24.13 3.22 9.93
CA GLU A 60 25.42 2.64 9.56
C GLU A 60 25.22 1.44 8.63
N VAL A 61 24.24 0.57 8.92
CA VAL A 61 23.90 -0.59 8.10
C VAL A 61 23.40 -0.13 6.73
N CYS A 62 22.53 0.88 6.69
CA CYS A 62 22.01 1.44 5.44
C CYS A 62 23.11 2.07 4.58
N ILE A 63 24.04 2.81 5.19
CA ILE A 63 25.16 3.46 4.52
C ILE A 63 26.16 2.43 3.98
N GLU A 64 26.49 1.42 4.78
CA GLU A 64 27.39 0.34 4.34
C GLU A 64 26.79 -0.41 3.14
N ARG A 65 25.48 -0.70 3.18
CA ARG A 65 24.75 -1.30 2.05
C ARG A 65 24.76 -0.41 0.81
N LEU A 66 24.59 0.91 0.99
CA LEU A 66 24.68 1.87 -0.11
C LEU A 66 26.07 1.85 -0.77
N ARG A 67 27.15 1.85 0.02
CA ARG A 67 28.54 1.78 -0.46
C ARG A 67 28.84 0.48 -1.23
N LYS A 68 28.28 -0.64 -0.79
CA LYS A 68 28.46 -1.96 -1.41
C LYS A 68 27.62 -2.17 -2.68
N ARG A 69 26.63 -1.30 -2.94
CA ARG A 69 25.70 -1.45 -4.08
C ARG A 69 26.39 -1.07 -5.40
N LYS A 70 26.91 -2.07 -6.11
CA LYS A 70 27.63 -1.89 -7.39
C LYS A 70 26.73 -1.91 -8.64
N ASN A 71 25.56 -2.55 -8.57
CA ASN A 71 24.72 -2.89 -9.74
C ASN A 71 23.34 -2.21 -9.73
N HIS A 72 23.20 -0.99 -9.22
CA HIS A 72 21.90 -0.32 -9.26
C HIS A 72 21.62 0.28 -10.65
N PRO A 73 20.49 -0.04 -11.31
CA PRO A 73 20.23 0.37 -12.69
C PRO A 73 20.06 1.88 -12.89
N THR A 74 19.69 2.62 -11.83
CA THR A 74 19.41 4.07 -11.90
C THR A 74 20.49 4.96 -11.30
N PHE A 75 21.48 4.45 -10.56
CA PHE A 75 22.56 5.28 -10.01
C PHE A 75 23.80 4.49 -9.57
N ARG A 76 24.97 5.13 -9.56
CA ARG A 76 26.21 4.60 -8.95
C ARG A 76 26.49 5.33 -7.64
N TYR A 77 27.05 4.63 -6.66
CA TYR A 77 27.47 5.23 -5.38
C TYR A 77 28.18 6.58 -5.58
N SER A 78 27.80 7.58 -4.77
CA SER A 78 28.46 8.87 -4.69
C SER A 78 28.34 9.42 -3.26
N PRO A 79 29.27 10.30 -2.82
CA PRO A 79 29.17 10.97 -1.53
C PRO A 79 27.86 11.77 -1.36
N GLU A 80 27.33 12.34 -2.45
CA GLU A 80 26.06 13.07 -2.43
C GLU A 80 24.89 12.15 -2.08
N MET A 81 24.89 10.90 -2.54
CA MET A 81 23.84 9.95 -2.16
C MET A 81 23.91 9.53 -0.70
N GLU A 82 25.12 9.41 -0.13
CA GLU A 82 25.25 9.18 1.31
C GLU A 82 24.68 10.36 2.10
N LYS A 83 24.94 11.60 1.65
CA LYS A 83 24.36 12.81 2.25
C LYS A 83 22.83 12.81 2.16
N ILE A 84 22.26 12.52 0.98
CA ILE A 84 20.80 12.42 0.79
C ILE A 84 20.21 11.34 1.70
N LEU A 85 20.87 10.18 1.81
CA LEU A 85 20.44 9.11 2.70
C LEU A 85 20.41 9.58 4.16
N ARG A 86 21.46 10.23 4.65
CA ARG A 86 21.51 10.79 6.01
C ARG A 86 20.41 11.81 6.27
N LEU A 87 20.18 12.73 5.33
CA LEU A 87 19.09 13.71 5.41
C LEU A 87 17.72 13.03 5.43
N THR A 88 17.55 11.96 4.66
CA THR A 88 16.29 11.20 4.62
C THR A 88 16.05 10.47 5.93
N ILE A 89 17.07 9.82 6.49
CA ILE A 89 16.99 9.14 7.79
C ILE A 89 16.61 10.13 8.91
N ALA A 90 17.19 11.32 8.91
CA ALA A 90 16.88 12.36 9.90
C ALA A 90 15.44 12.90 9.82
N GLN A 91 14.73 12.67 8.71
CA GLN A 91 13.34 13.06 8.51
C GLN A 91 12.34 11.94 8.79
N ILE A 92 12.81 10.74 9.17
CA ILE A 92 11.91 9.61 9.40
C ILE A 92 11.06 9.89 10.64
N GLU A 93 9.75 9.84 10.44
CA GLU A 93 8.75 9.80 11.49
C GLU A 93 8.19 8.37 11.56
N PRO A 94 8.23 7.72 12.75
CA PRO A 94 7.74 6.36 12.93
C PRO A 94 6.29 6.22 12.43
N PRO A 95 5.97 5.17 11.65
CA PRO A 95 4.61 4.93 11.22
C PRO A 95 3.73 4.46 12.37
N ALA A 96 2.50 4.99 12.43
CA ALA A 96 1.56 4.70 13.50
C ALA A 96 0.23 4.17 12.94
N VAL A 97 -0.46 3.31 13.70
CA VAL A 97 -1.76 2.73 13.28
C VAL A 97 -2.81 3.84 13.09
N GLU A 98 -2.68 4.92 13.84
CA GLU A 98 -3.50 6.13 13.83
C GLU A 98 -3.50 6.85 12.47
N GLU A 99 -2.47 6.64 11.64
CA GLU A 99 -2.45 7.16 10.26
C GLU A 99 -3.53 6.49 9.37
N GLY A 100 -3.98 5.29 9.74
CA GLY A 100 -4.96 4.49 9.01
C GLY A 100 -4.40 3.16 8.47
N PHE A 101 -3.28 2.68 9.00
CA PHE A 101 -2.79 1.34 8.70
C PHE A 101 -3.62 0.29 9.45
N THR A 102 -3.94 -0.81 8.80
CA THR A 102 -4.51 -2.00 9.45
C THR A 102 -3.51 -2.67 10.37
N LYS A 103 -2.23 -2.66 9.99
CA LYS A 103 -1.13 -3.19 10.78
C LYS A 103 0.20 -2.55 10.39
N VAL A 104 1.07 -2.34 11.38
CA VAL A 104 2.46 -1.91 11.18
C VAL A 104 3.36 -3.05 11.61
N TYR A 105 4.22 -3.53 10.71
CA TYR A 105 5.29 -4.48 11.02
C TYR A 105 6.60 -3.71 11.16
N HIS A 106 7.24 -3.81 12.32
CA HIS A 106 8.49 -3.12 12.63
C HIS A 106 9.65 -4.10 12.61
N PHE A 107 10.73 -3.72 11.92
CA PHE A 107 11.97 -4.48 11.83
C PHE A 107 13.15 -3.55 12.10
N ASP A 108 13.84 -3.75 13.21
CA ASP A 108 15.06 -3.04 13.60
C ASP A 108 16.33 -3.83 13.25
N ARG A 109 16.19 -5.11 12.90
CA ARG A 109 17.28 -5.97 12.42
C ARG A 109 17.01 -6.53 11.03
N ALA A 110 18.07 -6.58 10.23
CA ALA A 110 18.01 -7.11 8.88
C ALA A 110 17.59 -8.57 8.80
N ALA A 111 18.04 -9.41 9.74
CA ALA A 111 17.77 -10.84 9.75
C ALA A 111 16.28 -11.16 9.95
N ASP A 112 15.54 -10.28 10.61
CA ASP A 112 14.12 -10.51 10.89
C ASP A 112 13.25 -10.21 9.67
N ILE A 113 13.74 -9.41 8.72
CA ILE A 113 13.04 -9.08 7.48
C ILE A 113 12.82 -10.35 6.64
N ASP A 114 13.80 -11.26 6.61
CA ASP A 114 13.72 -12.51 5.82
C ASP A 114 12.65 -13.48 6.36
N THR A 115 12.20 -13.27 7.60
CA THR A 115 11.12 -14.06 8.22
C THR A 115 9.72 -13.55 7.82
N LEU A 116 9.63 -12.39 7.18
CA LEU A 116 8.37 -11.81 6.77
C LEU A 116 7.77 -12.58 5.59
N ASP A 117 6.75 -13.37 5.88
CA ASP A 117 5.94 -14.01 4.86
C ASP A 117 4.93 -13.00 4.27
N LEU A 118 5.29 -12.43 3.12
CA LEU A 118 4.45 -11.49 2.37
C LEU A 118 3.09 -12.09 1.99
N SER A 119 2.95 -13.41 1.90
CA SER A 119 1.66 -14.04 1.58
C SER A 119 0.63 -13.83 2.71
N LYS A 120 1.10 -13.82 3.96
CA LYS A 120 0.28 -13.57 5.16
C LYS A 120 -0.15 -12.11 5.30
N LEU A 121 0.50 -11.18 4.58
CA LEU A 121 0.09 -9.77 4.58
C LEU A 121 -1.18 -9.50 3.78
N PHE A 122 -1.52 -10.40 2.85
CA PHE A 122 -2.69 -10.30 1.99
C PHE A 122 -3.78 -11.32 2.35
N GLU A 123 -3.60 -12.09 3.41
CA GLU A 123 -4.67 -12.92 3.96
C GLU A 123 -5.78 -11.99 4.46
N ARG A 124 -6.84 -11.94 3.66
CA ARG A 124 -8.03 -11.14 3.90
C ARG A 124 -8.59 -11.55 5.26
N GLN A 125 -8.55 -10.64 6.24
CA GLN A 125 -9.39 -10.80 7.42
C GLN A 125 -10.83 -10.89 6.91
N PRO A 126 -11.62 -11.91 7.32
CA PRO A 126 -13.00 -12.02 6.91
C PRO A 126 -13.69 -10.70 7.29
N SER A 127 -14.21 -9.99 6.29
CA SER A 127 -15.04 -8.83 6.55
C SER A 127 -16.20 -9.28 7.43
N PRO A 128 -16.56 -8.57 8.51
CA PRO A 128 -17.88 -8.75 9.09
C PRO A 128 -18.86 -8.51 7.93
N GLY A 129 -19.53 -9.57 7.50
CA GLY A 129 -20.57 -9.46 6.48
C GLY A 129 -21.58 -8.42 6.95
N PRO A 130 -22.30 -7.74 6.04
CA PRO A 130 -23.38 -6.86 6.45
C PRO A 130 -24.32 -7.69 7.32
N SER A 131 -24.32 -7.43 8.63
CA SER A 131 -25.27 -8.00 9.58
C SER A 131 -26.64 -7.56 9.08
N SER A 132 -27.35 -8.50 8.47
CA SER A 132 -28.73 -8.32 8.05
C SER A 132 -29.52 -7.83 9.27
N PRO A 133 -30.16 -6.65 9.22
CA PRO A 133 -31.13 -6.32 10.24
C PRO A 133 -32.31 -7.29 10.08
N THR A 134 -32.50 -8.09 11.12
CA THR A 134 -33.65 -8.96 11.36
C THR A 134 -34.95 -8.24 11.00
N ALA A 135 -35.78 -8.92 10.20
CA ALA A 135 -37.11 -8.48 9.83
C ALA A 135 -38.06 -8.51 11.04
N ALA A 136 -38.66 -7.36 11.36
CA ALA A 136 -39.99 -7.24 11.96
C ALA A 136 -40.42 -5.77 11.94
N ASP A 137 -41.23 -5.35 10.96
CA ASP A 137 -42.57 -4.80 11.20
C ASP A 137 -43.28 -4.53 9.85
N GLN A 138 -44.60 -4.73 9.81
CA GLN A 138 -45.42 -4.81 8.60
C GLN A 138 -46.22 -3.53 8.32
N SER A 139 -46.21 -3.15 7.02
CA SER A 139 -47.31 -2.53 6.23
C SER A 139 -47.55 -1.00 6.29
N PRO A 140 -48.11 -0.35 5.24
CA PRO A 140 -48.08 -0.63 3.78
C PRO A 140 -47.89 0.61 2.84
N GLU A 141 -47.42 0.35 1.59
CA GLU A 141 -47.77 0.88 0.24
C GLU A 141 -48.02 2.41 -0.03
N THR A 142 -47.67 3.09 -1.14
CA THR A 142 -46.92 2.98 -2.44
C THR A 142 -47.02 4.39 -3.13
N PRO A 143 -46.72 4.66 -4.43
CA PRO A 143 -45.58 4.31 -5.32
C PRO A 143 -45.06 5.54 -6.14
N GLN A 144 -43.83 5.52 -6.69
CA GLN A 144 -43.64 5.98 -8.09
C GLN A 144 -42.33 5.54 -8.77
N GLU A 145 -42.53 5.01 -9.98
CA GLU A 145 -41.69 5.03 -11.19
C GLU A 145 -40.35 4.27 -11.26
N ALA A 146 -40.44 3.11 -11.90
CA ALA A 146 -39.36 2.44 -12.60
C ALA A 146 -39.19 2.99 -14.02
N GLN A 147 -37.95 3.11 -14.48
CA GLN A 147 -37.60 2.83 -15.87
C GLN A 147 -36.19 2.20 -15.96
N ALA A 148 -36.15 1.09 -16.69
CA ALA A 148 -35.08 0.12 -16.76
C ALA A 148 -34.12 0.39 -17.93
N SER A 149 -32.88 -0.13 -17.84
CA SER A 149 -32.27 -0.83 -18.98
C SER A 149 -31.12 -1.73 -18.53
N ALA A 150 -31.29 -3.03 -18.74
CA ALA A 150 -30.30 -4.08 -18.56
C ALA A 150 -29.60 -4.40 -19.89
N LYS A 151 -28.33 -4.82 -19.83
CA LYS A 151 -27.61 -5.69 -20.80
C LYS A 151 -26.24 -6.06 -20.17
N HIS A 152 -26.12 -7.21 -19.49
CA HIS A 152 -25.66 -8.51 -20.00
C HIS A 152 -24.21 -8.56 -20.56
N ARG A 153 -23.28 -9.20 -19.81
CA ARG A 153 -22.57 -10.48 -20.12
C ARG A 153 -21.17 -10.58 -19.48
N SER A 154 -20.95 -11.68 -18.74
CA SER A 154 -19.67 -12.19 -18.23
C SER A 154 -18.62 -12.47 -19.31
N ALA A 155 -17.33 -12.43 -18.91
CA ALA A 155 -16.31 -13.42 -19.32
C ALA A 155 -15.14 -13.41 -18.32
N ALA A 156 -14.61 -14.60 -18.03
CA ALA A 156 -13.71 -14.91 -16.93
C ALA A 156 -12.26 -15.25 -17.39
N VAL A 157 -11.35 -15.26 -16.42
CA VAL A 157 -10.07 -16.01 -16.30
C VAL A 157 -8.92 -15.74 -17.29
N ALA A 158 -7.75 -15.38 -16.73
CA ALA A 158 -6.48 -16.10 -16.94
C ALA A 158 -5.42 -15.65 -15.93
N LEU A 159 -5.21 -16.45 -14.88
CA LEU A 159 -3.97 -16.45 -14.11
C LEU A 159 -2.89 -17.09 -14.96
N LYS A 160 -1.72 -16.45 -15.09
CA LYS A 160 -0.51 -17.12 -15.54
C LYS A 160 0.63 -16.74 -14.61
N LYS A 161 1.02 -17.68 -13.75
CA LYS A 161 2.36 -17.72 -13.15
C LYS A 161 3.27 -18.47 -14.13
N PRO A 162 4.56 -18.13 -14.24
CA PRO A 162 5.55 -19.10 -14.68
C PRO A 162 5.67 -20.24 -13.67
#